data_AF-A0A522DBH6-F1
#
_entry.id   AF-A0A522DBH6-F1
#
_cell.length_a   1.000
_cell.length_b   1.000
_cell.length_c   1.000
_cell.angle_alpha   90.00
_cell.angle_beta   90.00
_cell.angle_gamma   90.00
#
_symmetry.space_group_name_H-M   'P 1'
#
loop_
_entity.id
_entity.type
_entity.pdbx_description
1 polymer ?
#
loop_
_entity_poly.entity_id
_entity_poly.type
_entity_poly.pdbx_seq_one_letter_code
_entity_poly.pdbx_strand_id
1 'polypeptide(L)'
;MSILTPGSVLREMDRLAGRLASAPGDFSVIQGEKVGASGYYYVLDENGRIISHPQKALLGFGFRENSLYKAIHERGRGCARQKLGSEDKLVFFVPIKKLGFLCLSVSVSDLTGDDIRCGDLK
;
A
#
# COMPACT_ATOMS: atom_id res chain seq x y z
N MET A 1 21.29 -5.37 6.39
CA MET A 1 20.05 -4.57 6.40
C MET A 1 19.76 -4.15 4.97
N SER A 2 18.66 -4.62 4.39
CA SER A 2 18.24 -4.18 3.06
C SER A 2 17.73 -2.75 3.15
N ILE A 3 18.28 -1.83 2.36
CA ILE A 3 17.85 -0.43 2.30
C ILE A 3 16.44 -0.40 1.70
N LEU A 4 15.47 0.11 2.47
CA LEU A 4 14.09 0.29 2.03
C LEU A 4 13.97 1.61 1.27
N THR A 5 14.28 1.60 -0.02
CA THR A 5 14.03 2.74 -0.92
C THR A 5 12.63 2.66 -1.52
N PRO A 6 11.97 3.80 -1.83
CA PRO A 6 10.65 3.81 -2.46
C PRO A 6 10.56 2.95 -3.74
N GLY A 7 11.60 2.99 -4.59
CA GLY A 7 11.66 2.16 -5.80
C GLY A 7 11.79 0.66 -5.52
N SER A 8 12.52 0.25 -4.48
CA SER A 8 12.60 -1.16 -4.08
C SER A 8 11.28 -1.69 -3.52
N VAL A 9 10.56 -0.85 -2.77
CA VAL A 9 9.23 -1.16 -2.22
C VAL A 9 8.23 -1.40 -3.35
N LEU A 10 8.16 -0.49 -4.32
CA LEU A 10 7.24 -0.64 -5.45
C LEU A 10 7.51 -1.91 -6.28
N ARG A 11 8.79 -2.25 -6.53
CA ARG A 11 9.15 -3.48 -7.25
C ARG A 11 8.69 -4.74 -6.51
N GLU A 12 8.82 -4.76 -5.19
CA GLU A 12 8.36 -5.89 -4.39
C GLU A 12 6.83 -5.97 -4.36
N MET A 13 6.17 -4.82 -4.24
CA MET A 13 4.72 -4.74 -4.33
C MET A 13 4.18 -5.24 -5.68
N ASP A 14 4.82 -4.88 -6.79
CA ASP A 14 4.42 -5.36 -8.13
C ASP A 14 4.49 -6.90 -8.20
N ARG A 15 5.49 -7.53 -7.57
CA ARG A 15 5.58 -9.01 -7.48
C ARG A 15 4.47 -9.61 -6.63
N LEU A 16 4.20 -9.03 -5.46
CA LEU A 16 3.12 -9.47 -4.57
C LEU A 16 1.75 -9.32 -5.24
N ALA A 17 1.51 -8.22 -5.96
CA ALA A 17 0.29 -8.01 -6.72
C ALA A 17 0.10 -9.07 -7.82
N GLY A 18 1.17 -9.49 -8.51
CA GLY A 18 1.12 -10.59 -9.46
C GLY A 18 0.72 -11.93 -8.84
N ARG A 19 1.20 -12.22 -7.62
CA ARG A 19 0.81 -13.42 -6.86
C ARG A 19 -0.66 -13.36 -6.43
N LEU A 20 -1.10 -12.23 -5.89
CA LEU A 20 -2.50 -12.01 -5.50
C LEU A 20 -3.47 -12.12 -6.69
N ALA A 21 -3.06 -11.65 -7.87
CA ALA A 21 -3.86 -11.78 -9.09
C ALA A 21 -4.04 -13.24 -9.54
N SER A 22 -3.13 -14.14 -9.16
CA SER A 22 -3.15 -15.55 -9.53
C SER A 22 -3.91 -16.41 -8.52
N ALA A 23 -4.20 -15.90 -7.32
CA ALA A 23 -5.01 -16.54 -6.29
C ALA A 23 -5.99 -15.53 -5.64
N PRO A 24 -7.03 -15.07 -6.36
CA PRO A 24 -7.97 -14.08 -5.83
C PRO A 24 -8.63 -14.53 -4.53
N GLY A 25 -8.62 -13.67 -3.52
CA GLY A 25 -9.18 -13.96 -2.19
C GLY A 25 -8.21 -14.64 -1.22
N ASP A 26 -7.08 -15.17 -1.70
CA ASP A 26 -6.00 -15.63 -0.84
C ASP A 26 -5.01 -14.48 -0.57
N PHE A 27 -5.12 -13.91 0.63
CA PHE A 27 -4.26 -12.83 1.10
C PHE A 27 -3.14 -13.32 2.02
N SER A 28 -2.94 -14.64 2.17
CA SER A 28 -1.94 -15.21 3.09
C SER A 28 -0.53 -14.68 2.82
N VAL A 29 -0.21 -14.41 1.54
CA VAL A 29 1.10 -13.93 1.09
C VAL A 29 1.45 -12.50 1.53
N ILE A 30 0.47 -11.75 2.04
CA ILE A 30 0.67 -10.38 2.58
C ILE A 30 0.24 -10.26 4.04
N GLN A 31 -0.46 -11.26 4.59
CA GLN A 31 -0.91 -11.24 5.97
C GLN A 31 0.27 -11.51 6.90
N GLY A 32 0.61 -10.54 7.74
CA GLY A 32 1.71 -10.65 8.69
C GLY A 32 3.08 -10.24 8.14
N GLU A 33 3.18 -9.99 6.83
CA GLU A 33 4.36 -9.40 6.22
C GLU A 33 4.55 -7.96 6.74
N LYS A 34 5.74 -7.69 7.28
CA LYS A 34 6.11 -6.39 7.82
C LYS A 34 7.17 -5.72 6.97
N VAL A 35 7.02 -4.42 6.77
CA VAL A 35 8.04 -3.57 6.14
C VAL A 35 8.55 -2.58 7.17
N GLY A 36 9.80 -2.73 7.59
CA GLY A 36 10.30 -2.02 8.77
C GLY A 36 9.56 -2.44 10.05
N ALA A 37 9.41 -1.51 11.01
CA ALA A 37 8.74 -1.80 12.28
C ALA A 37 7.22 -1.59 12.20
N SER A 38 6.77 -0.66 11.37
CA SER A 38 5.40 -0.16 11.30
C SER A 38 4.64 -0.52 10.03
N GLY A 39 5.33 -1.06 9.02
CA GLY A 39 4.75 -1.29 7.71
C GLY A 39 3.78 -2.47 7.67
N TYR A 40 2.63 -2.28 7.02
CA TYR A 40 1.65 -3.33 6.81
C TYR A 40 0.92 -3.21 5.47
N TYR A 41 0.63 -4.38 4.90
CA TYR A 41 -0.13 -4.49 3.66
C TYR A 41 -1.64 -4.53 3.89
N TYR A 42 -2.39 -4.01 2.94
CA TYR A 42 -3.84 -4.12 2.86
C TYR A 42 -4.31 -4.02 1.41
N VAL A 43 -5.54 -4.42 1.14
CA VAL A 43 -6.11 -4.43 -0.22
C VAL A 43 -7.40 -3.64 -0.26
N LEU A 44 -7.49 -2.77 -1.26
CA LEU A 44 -8.73 -2.08 -1.63
C LEU A 44 -9.32 -2.75 -2.87
N ASP A 45 -10.65 -2.93 -2.90
CA ASP A 45 -11.36 -3.27 -4.12
C ASP A 45 -11.39 -2.08 -5.11
N GLU A 46 -11.91 -2.32 -6.32
CA GLU A 46 -12.06 -1.29 -7.36
C GLU A 46 -12.97 -0.12 -6.96
N ASN A 47 -13.78 -0.28 -5.90
CA ASN A 47 -14.66 0.75 -5.36
C ASN A 47 -14.06 1.52 -4.19
N GLY A 48 -12.83 1.19 -3.78
CA GLY A 48 -12.14 1.79 -2.65
C GLY A 48 -12.55 1.26 -1.28
N ARG A 49 -13.10 0.03 -1.21
CA ARG A 49 -13.42 -0.64 0.06
C ARG A 49 -12.29 -1.57 0.47
N ILE A 50 -11.97 -1.60 1.77
CA ILE A 50 -10.99 -2.55 2.29
C ILE A 50 -11.55 -3.98 2.22
N ILE A 51 -10.84 -4.87 1.52
CA ILE A 51 -11.16 -6.30 1.43
C ILE A 51 -10.13 -7.19 2.15
N SER A 52 -8.97 -6.64 2.53
CA SER A 52 -7.98 -7.29 3.39
C SER A 52 -7.24 -6.24 4.21
N HIS A 53 -7.14 -6.44 5.53
CA HIS A 53 -6.40 -5.56 6.44
C HIS A 53 -6.02 -6.32 7.73
N PRO A 54 -4.88 -6.02 8.38
CA PRO A 54 -4.51 -6.64 9.66
C PRO A 54 -5.55 -6.40 10.76
N GLN A 55 -6.06 -5.17 10.86
CA GLN A 55 -7.18 -4.82 11.73
C GLN A 55 -8.52 -5.19 11.04
N LYS A 56 -9.12 -6.31 11.46
CA LYS A 56 -10.36 -6.84 10.87
C LYS A 56 -11.57 -5.92 10.96
N ALA A 57 -11.60 -5.03 11.96
CA ALA A 57 -12.68 -4.04 12.12
C ALA A 57 -12.77 -3.03 10.95
N LEU A 58 -11.73 -2.92 10.11
CA LEU A 58 -11.72 -2.04 8.94
C LEU A 58 -12.22 -2.71 7.66
N LEU A 59 -12.52 -4.02 7.67
CA LEU A 59 -13.04 -4.69 6.49
C LEU A 59 -14.40 -4.09 6.08
N GLY A 60 -14.57 -3.82 4.78
CA GLY A 60 -15.77 -3.19 4.22
C GLY A 60 -15.81 -1.66 4.33
N PHE A 61 -14.92 -1.02 5.11
CA PHE A 61 -14.85 0.44 5.16
C PHE A 61 -14.41 1.00 3.80
N GLY A 62 -15.14 2.02 3.33
CA GLY A 62 -14.87 2.70 2.06
C GLY A 62 -14.11 4.01 2.25
N PHE A 63 -13.17 4.28 1.35
CA PHE A 63 -12.30 5.47 1.39
C PHE A 63 -12.62 6.49 0.29
N ARG A 64 -13.82 6.47 -0.30
CA ARG A 64 -14.13 7.28 -1.50
C ARG A 64 -13.87 8.78 -1.34
N GLU A 65 -14.10 9.34 -0.17
CA GLU A 65 -13.85 10.76 0.13
C GLU A 65 -12.40 11.05 0.55
N ASN A 66 -11.59 10.01 0.77
CA ASN A 66 -10.23 10.13 1.27
C ASN A 66 -9.25 10.56 0.15
N SER A 67 -8.33 11.47 0.47
CA SER A 67 -7.29 11.93 -0.47
C SER A 67 -6.40 10.79 -0.97
N LEU A 68 -6.21 9.73 -0.18
CA LEU A 68 -5.50 8.52 -0.61
C LEU A 68 -6.23 7.82 -1.76
N TYR A 69 -7.56 7.65 -1.66
CA TYR A 69 -8.31 6.98 -2.71
C TYR A 69 -8.29 7.78 -4.02
N LYS A 70 -8.40 9.12 -3.92
CA LYS A 70 -8.23 10.03 -5.07
C LYS A 70 -6.86 9.85 -5.71
N ALA A 71 -5.80 9.85 -4.90
CA ALA A 71 -4.43 9.66 -5.33
C ALA A 71 -4.16 8.28 -5.97
N ILE A 72 -4.82 7.22 -5.50
CA ILE A 72 -4.77 5.88 -6.07
C ILE A 72 -5.48 5.88 -7.43
N HIS A 73 -6.68 6.46 -7.51
CA HIS A 73 -7.48 6.46 -8.72
C HIS A 73 -6.86 7.30 -9.84
N GLU A 74 -6.27 8.45 -9.51
CA GLU A 74 -5.63 9.35 -10.47
C GLU A 74 -4.32 8.78 -11.05
N ARG A 75 -3.55 8.04 -10.24
CA ARG A 75 -2.20 7.60 -10.63
C ARG A 75 -2.08 6.12 -10.92
N GLY A 76 -2.95 5.28 -10.37
CA GLY A 76 -2.95 3.82 -10.49
C GLY A 76 -1.78 3.11 -9.79
N ARG A 77 -0.61 3.74 -9.72
CA ARG A 77 0.61 3.24 -9.10
C ARG A 77 1.41 4.38 -8.50
N GLY A 78 2.08 4.14 -7.37
CA GLY A 78 3.00 5.10 -6.77
C GLY A 78 2.86 5.16 -5.26
N CYS A 79 3.01 6.35 -4.68
CA CYS A 79 2.75 6.55 -3.26
C CYS A 79 2.11 7.90 -2.95
N ALA A 80 1.47 7.98 -1.79
CA ALA A 80 0.88 9.18 -1.22
C ALA A 80 1.30 9.31 0.24
N ARG A 81 1.49 10.55 0.70
CA ARG A 81 1.74 10.83 2.11
C ARG A 81 0.40 11.01 2.83
N GLN A 82 0.26 10.39 3.98
CA GLN A 82 -0.95 10.44 4.79
C GLN A 82 -0.59 10.66 6.25
N LYS A 83 -1.27 11.63 6.86
CA LYS A 83 -1.21 11.86 8.31
C LYS A 83 -2.32 11.07 8.98
N LEU A 84 -1.96 10.13 9.85
CA LEU A 84 -2.89 9.31 10.62
C LEU A 84 -2.68 9.60 12.12
N GLY A 85 -3.50 10.51 12.65
CA GLY A 85 -3.27 11.06 13.99
C GLY A 85 -1.99 11.90 14.03
N SER A 86 -1.04 11.53 14.89
CA SER A 86 0.29 12.14 14.97
C SER A 86 1.32 11.48 14.04
N GLU A 87 1.01 10.30 13.48
CA GLU A 87 1.93 9.56 12.63
C GLU A 87 1.87 10.08 11.19
N ASP A 88 3.05 10.19 10.59
CA ASP A 88 3.23 10.53 9.20
C ASP A 88 3.66 9.29 8.42
N LYS A 89 2.80 8.84 7.51
CA LYS A 89 2.99 7.60 6.76
C LYS A 89 3.13 7.88 5.27
N LEU A 90 3.96 7.07 4.63
CA LEU A 90 3.84 6.84 3.21
C LEU A 90 2.96 5.64 2.95
N VAL A 91 2.03 5.82 2.03
CA VAL A 91 1.19 4.76 1.49
C VAL A 91 1.61 4.50 0.06
N PHE A 92 2.21 3.35 -0.18
CA PHE A 92 2.48 2.86 -1.52
C PHE A 92 1.26 2.11 -2.05
N PHE A 93 1.04 2.15 -3.35
CA PHE A 93 -0.05 1.44 -4.00
C PHE A 93 0.35 0.97 -5.41
N VAL A 94 -0.09 -0.23 -5.75
CA VAL A 94 0.06 -0.85 -7.07
C VAL A 94 -1.24 -1.57 -7.47
N PRO A 95 -1.56 -1.69 -8.76
CA PRO A 95 -2.78 -2.36 -9.19
C PRO A 95 -2.66 -3.88 -9.05
N ILE A 96 -3.75 -4.53 -8.66
CA ILE A 96 -3.93 -5.99 -8.72
C ILE A 96 -4.99 -6.27 -9.80
N LYS A 97 -4.61 -7.01 -10.84
CA LYS A 97 -5.48 -7.31 -11.98
C LYS A 97 -6.79 -7.95 -11.53
N LYS A 98 -7.93 -7.33 -11.90
CA LYS A 98 -9.32 -7.76 -11.60
C LYS A 98 -9.66 -7.84 -10.10
N LEU A 99 -8.90 -7.20 -9.22
CA LEU A 99 -9.15 -7.21 -7.78
C LEU A 99 -9.18 -5.81 -7.17
N GLY A 100 -8.35 -4.88 -7.64
CA GLY A 100 -8.26 -3.52 -7.11
C GLY A 100 -6.81 -3.10 -6.90
N PHE A 101 -6.44 -2.71 -5.68
CA PHE A 101 -5.10 -2.19 -5.37
C PHE A 101 -4.48 -2.84 -4.14
N LEU A 102 -3.22 -3.24 -4.26
CA LEU A 102 -2.38 -3.59 -3.12
C LEU A 102 -1.80 -2.31 -2.55
N CYS A 103 -2.01 -2.08 -1.27
CA CYS A 103 -1.50 -0.92 -0.55
C CYS A 103 -0.52 -1.37 0.54
N LEU A 104 0.49 -0.54 0.80
CA LEU A 104 1.41 -0.68 1.93
C LEU A 104 1.47 0.65 2.65
N SER A 105 1.08 0.68 3.92
CA SER A 105 1.28 1.85 4.78
C SER A 105 2.50 1.61 5.64
N VAL A 106 3.43 2.57 5.70
CA VAL A 106 4.66 2.50 6.51
C VAL A 106 5.03 3.88 7.04
N SER A 107 5.55 3.94 8.27
CA SER A 107 6.06 5.20 8.83
C SER A 107 7.20 5.74 7.98
N VAL A 108 7.23 7.06 7.78
CA VAL A 108 8.35 7.73 7.11
C VAL A 108 9.67 7.45 7.84
N SER A 109 9.64 7.28 9.18
CA SER A 109 10.83 6.97 9.99
C SER A 109 11.46 5.60 9.71
N ASP A 110 10.69 4.67 9.13
CA ASP A 110 11.17 3.31 8.83
C ASP A 110 11.78 3.21 7.43
N LEU A 111 11.75 4.29 6.67
CA LEU A 111 12.31 4.39 5.33
C LEU A 111 13.68 5.09 5.38
N THR A 112 14.58 4.66 4.52
CA THR A 112 15.96 5.17 4.44
C THR A 112 16.25 5.74 3.07
N GLY A 113 16.94 6.89 3.01
CA GLY A 113 17.36 7.56 1.77
C GLY A 113 16.85 9.00 1.66
N ASP A 114 17.55 9.85 0.92
CA ASP A 114 17.29 11.30 0.86
C ASP A 114 16.08 11.69 0.00
N ASP A 115 15.58 10.78 -0.84
CA ASP A 115 14.46 10.98 -1.76
C ASP A 115 13.17 10.26 -1.31
N ILE A 116 12.75 10.47 -0.05
CA ILE A 116 11.41 10.06 0.41
C ILE A 116 10.36 11.05 -0.15
N ARG A 117 10.30 11.15 -1.49
CA ARG A 117 9.34 11.97 -2.23
C ARG A 117 8.63 11.08 -3.23
N CYS A 118 7.32 10.94 -3.07
CA CYS A 118 6.49 10.20 -4.03
C CYS A 118 6.47 10.81 -5.43
N GLY A 119 6.93 12.06 -5.59
CA GLY A 119 6.85 12.83 -6.84
C GLY A 119 7.80 12.34 -7.94
N ASP A 120 8.84 11.59 -7.61
CA ASP A 120 9.92 11.22 -8.54
C ASP A 120 9.82 9.78 -9.06
N LEU A 121 8.81 9.02 -8.61
CA LEU A 121 8.56 7.64 -9.03
C LEU A 121 7.65 7.63 -10.26
N LYS A 122 8.20 8.03 -11.42
CA LYS A 122 7.58 7.82 -12.73
C LYS A 122 7.83 6.39 -13.24
#